data_AF-A0A1D8AXD4-F1
#
_entry.id   AF-A0A1D8AXD4-F1
#
_cell.length_a   1.000
_cell.length_b   1.000
_cell.length_c   1.000
_cell.angle_alpha   90.00
_cell.angle_beta   90.00
_cell.angle_gamma   90.00
#
_symmetry.space_group_name_H-M   'P 1'
#
loop_
_entity.id
_entity.type
_entity.pdbx_description
1 polymer ?
#
loop_
_entity_poly.entity_id
_entity_poly.type
_entity_poly.pdbx_seq_one_letter_code
_entity_poly.pdbx_strand_id
1 'polypeptide(L)'
;MAFPRLFPTLLTLALLGAAGGSYYYYQRSRSVEAPPSYNTATIARGNVRQVVTATGQLDAVLSVDVGSQISGLIVKLHADFNTVVKKDQIIAEIDPATYRQRLRQAEADLASTKASNRLQQLNTERTRELAAKSLVTRQELDQAEALLAQSNASLLTREASVENANVDLARCTIRSPIDGIVISKQTEEGKTVAASLNAPTLFTIANDLAKMQITAAVAEADIGSVQQAQSVTFTVDAFPNRNFTGQVTQVRNAPKMASNVVTYETIISVDNRDLKLRPGMTANVSIIVASRENTLRVPNSSLRVRLPEAVAAKLAATSPTPAAGAASPAAPTVAAAATPPAGERPPRENASPGEGGGRRGGMLGADATPEQREKARAVMAEVGITNFREATPEQREQFRRLMVERGLAPAPAAPGEVTVITRTVYRLPGGDKTALPQPVSIKVGITDGITSEVIDGLAEGDVIITGLAAVGNATGTAPAANPFGGQRRF
;
A
#
# COMPACT_ATOMS: atom_id res chain seq x y z
N MET A 1 -79.08 -16.23 70.99
CA MET A 1 -79.35 -15.75 69.60
C MET A 1 -78.14 -14.98 69.12
N ALA A 2 -77.62 -15.34 67.94
CA ALA A 2 -76.28 -15.02 67.47
C ALA A 2 -76.18 -13.61 66.82
N PHE A 3 -75.16 -12.84 67.18
CA PHE A 3 -74.81 -11.56 66.54
C PHE A 3 -73.99 -11.81 65.25
N PRO A 4 -74.30 -11.14 64.13
CA PRO A 4 -73.72 -11.49 62.83
C PRO A 4 -72.32 -10.90 62.62
N ARG A 5 -71.43 -11.75 62.10
CA ARG A 5 -69.99 -11.51 61.80
C ARG A 5 -69.79 -10.71 60.50
N LEU A 6 -70.33 -9.49 60.41
CA LEU A 6 -70.23 -8.64 59.20
C LEU A 6 -69.04 -7.66 59.20
N PHE A 7 -68.40 -7.44 60.36
CA PHE A 7 -67.27 -6.53 60.48
C PHE A 7 -65.93 -7.05 59.89
N PRO A 8 -65.55 -8.34 60.00
CA PRO A 8 -64.27 -8.81 59.47
C PRO A 8 -64.26 -8.94 57.94
N THR A 9 -65.42 -9.13 57.30
CA THR A 9 -65.53 -9.30 55.84
C THR A 9 -65.43 -7.97 55.08
N LEU A 10 -65.88 -6.85 55.66
CA LEU A 10 -65.67 -5.53 55.07
C LEU A 10 -64.21 -5.07 55.16
N LEU A 11 -63.50 -5.44 56.22
CA LEU A 11 -62.09 -5.09 56.41
C LEU A 11 -61.18 -5.83 55.42
N THR A 12 -61.45 -7.11 55.13
CA THR A 12 -60.66 -7.87 54.15
C THR A 12 -60.87 -7.38 52.72
N LEU A 13 -62.08 -6.93 52.37
CA LEU A 13 -62.40 -6.38 51.05
C LEU A 13 -61.75 -5.00 50.82
N ALA A 14 -61.68 -4.16 51.86
CA ALA A 14 -60.95 -2.90 51.81
C ALA A 14 -59.43 -3.11 51.66
N LEU A 15 -58.87 -4.13 52.32
CA LEU A 15 -57.44 -4.46 52.26
C LEU A 15 -57.05 -5.05 50.90
N LEU A 16 -57.91 -5.87 50.30
CA LEU A 16 -57.76 -6.35 48.92
C LEU A 16 -57.92 -5.23 47.88
N GLY A 17 -58.83 -4.29 48.10
CA GLY A 17 -58.98 -3.10 47.25
C GLY A 17 -57.75 -2.18 47.32
N ALA A 18 -57.18 -1.98 48.52
CA ALA A 18 -55.95 -1.22 48.69
C ALA A 18 -54.72 -1.95 48.12
N ALA A 19 -54.64 -3.28 48.25
CA ALA A 19 -53.58 -4.09 47.65
C ALA A 19 -53.70 -4.12 46.11
N GLY A 20 -54.91 -4.23 45.57
CA GLY A 20 -55.17 -4.16 44.12
C GLY A 20 -54.91 -2.77 43.55
N GLY A 21 -55.32 -1.72 44.26
CA GLY A 21 -55.08 -0.32 43.88
C GLY A 21 -53.60 0.06 43.95
N SER A 22 -52.88 -0.40 44.98
CA SER A 22 -51.42 -0.21 45.09
C SER A 22 -50.67 -1.05 44.06
N TYR A 23 -51.09 -2.29 43.78
CA TYR A 23 -50.52 -3.10 42.70
C TYR A 23 -50.74 -2.47 41.32
N TYR A 24 -51.96 -1.98 41.04
CA TYR A 24 -52.28 -1.29 39.80
C TYR A 24 -51.50 0.03 39.66
N TYR A 25 -51.37 0.79 40.74
CA TYR A 25 -50.56 2.02 40.77
C TYR A 25 -49.06 1.71 40.63
N TYR A 26 -48.56 0.65 41.26
CA TYR A 26 -47.17 0.21 41.16
C TYR A 26 -46.84 -0.34 39.76
N GLN A 27 -47.78 -1.05 39.13
CA GLN A 27 -47.65 -1.54 37.76
C GLN A 27 -47.69 -0.38 36.74
N ARG A 28 -48.55 0.63 36.96
CA ARG A 28 -48.62 1.85 36.13
C ARG A 28 -47.43 2.79 36.34
N SER A 29 -46.86 2.83 37.54
CA SER A 29 -45.66 3.61 37.86
C SER A 29 -44.38 3.00 37.29
N ARG A 30 -44.36 1.68 37.02
CA ARG A 30 -43.28 1.03 36.24
C ARG A 30 -43.40 1.26 34.74
N SER A 31 -44.53 1.73 34.23
CA SER A 31 -44.73 2.05 32.81
C SER A 31 -44.30 3.46 32.42
N VAL A 32 -43.82 4.27 33.37
CA VAL A 32 -43.11 5.50 33.06
C VAL A 32 -41.64 5.12 32.87
N GLU A 33 -41.33 4.57 31.71
CA GLU A 33 -39.94 4.45 31.24
C GLU A 33 -39.27 5.81 31.41
N ALA A 34 -38.23 5.87 32.25
CA ALA A 34 -37.43 7.07 32.38
C ALA A 34 -37.00 7.52 30.98
N PRO A 35 -37.18 8.81 30.61
CA PRO A 35 -36.87 9.26 29.27
C PRO A 35 -35.41 8.90 28.97
N PRO A 36 -35.13 8.28 27.81
CA PRO A 36 -33.78 7.90 27.45
C PRO A 36 -32.89 9.14 27.51
N SER A 37 -31.90 9.11 28.40
CA SER A 37 -30.93 10.20 28.48
C SER A 37 -30.01 10.12 27.26
N TYR A 38 -29.79 11.24 26.59
CA TYR A 38 -28.96 11.32 25.40
C TYR A 38 -27.63 11.99 25.71
N ASN A 39 -26.56 11.43 25.17
CA ASN A 39 -25.31 12.16 25.01
C ASN A 39 -25.46 13.08 23.80
N THR A 40 -25.14 14.34 23.99
CA THR A 40 -25.33 15.39 22.99
C THR A 40 -24.02 16.11 22.71
N ALA A 41 -23.84 16.59 21.49
CA ALA A 41 -22.75 17.49 21.13
C ALA A 41 -23.32 18.68 20.35
N THR A 42 -22.75 19.86 20.59
CA THR A 42 -23.07 21.06 19.83
C THR A 42 -22.18 21.13 18.59
N ILE A 43 -22.77 21.45 17.45
CA ILE A 43 -22.01 21.63 16.20
C ILE A 43 -21.25 22.95 16.28
N ALA A 44 -19.94 22.86 16.11
CA ALA A 44 -19.05 24.01 16.05
C ALA A 44 -18.27 23.97 14.73
N ARG A 45 -17.76 25.13 14.30
CA ARG A 45 -16.78 25.17 13.23
C ARG A 45 -15.41 24.71 13.72
N GLY A 46 -14.65 24.11 12.81
CA GLY A 46 -13.29 23.69 13.05
C GLY A 46 -12.60 23.22 11.78
N ASN A 47 -11.31 22.93 11.89
CA ASN A 47 -10.53 22.41 10.79
C ASN A 47 -10.63 20.87 10.79
N VAL A 48 -10.88 20.29 9.62
CA VAL A 48 -10.92 18.83 9.43
C VAL A 48 -9.86 18.47 8.40
N ARG A 49 -8.99 17.53 8.76
CA ARG A 49 -7.92 17.04 7.89
C ARG A 49 -8.05 15.54 7.74
N GLN A 50 -8.18 15.08 6.51
CA GLN A 50 -8.09 13.66 6.21
C GLN A 50 -6.63 13.29 6.05
N VAL A 51 -6.18 12.34 6.86
CA VAL A 51 -4.79 11.90 6.92
C VAL A 51 -4.75 10.41 6.65
N VAL A 52 -3.83 10.00 5.77
CA VAL A 52 -3.48 8.59 5.57
C VAL A 52 -2.23 8.30 6.37
N THR A 53 -2.31 7.33 7.27
CA THR A 53 -1.17 6.89 8.07
C THR A 53 -0.46 5.73 7.38
N ALA A 54 0.86 5.80 7.33
CA ALA A 54 1.71 4.74 6.78
C ALA A 54 2.97 4.60 7.63
N THR A 55 3.60 3.44 7.58
CA THR A 55 4.92 3.21 8.17
C THR A 55 5.95 3.05 7.05
N GLY A 56 7.15 3.54 7.28
CA GLY A 56 8.20 3.50 6.27
C GLY A 56 9.58 3.48 6.89
N GLN A 57 10.58 3.24 6.05
CA GLN A 57 11.98 3.34 6.42
C GLN A 57 12.59 4.57 5.75
N LEU A 58 13.45 5.26 6.51
CA LEU A 58 14.20 6.40 6.02
C LEU A 58 15.50 5.91 5.35
N ASP A 59 15.71 6.25 4.10
CA ASP A 59 16.86 5.88 3.30
C ASP A 59 17.56 7.12 2.74
N ALA A 60 18.83 6.97 2.35
CA ALA A 60 19.51 7.99 1.57
C ALA A 60 18.89 8.06 0.16
N VAL A 61 18.84 9.26 -0.43
CA VAL A 61 18.31 9.44 -1.79
C VAL A 61 19.13 8.65 -2.82
N LEU A 62 20.46 8.65 -2.65
CA LEU A 62 21.37 7.91 -3.51
C LEU A 62 22.35 7.11 -2.64
N SER A 63 22.24 5.80 -2.72
CA SER A 63 23.20 4.85 -2.14
C SER A 63 23.70 3.89 -3.21
N VAL A 64 24.98 3.54 -3.14
CA VAL A 64 25.61 2.57 -4.03
C VAL A 64 26.31 1.50 -3.21
N ASP A 65 26.05 0.25 -3.56
CA ASP A 65 26.74 -0.89 -3.00
C ASP A 65 28.00 -1.18 -3.81
N VAL A 66 29.14 -1.15 -3.13
CA VAL A 66 30.46 -1.42 -3.72
C VAL A 66 30.84 -2.85 -3.36
N GLY A 67 30.89 -3.72 -4.37
CA GLY A 67 31.33 -5.12 -4.26
C GLY A 67 32.68 -5.36 -4.92
N SER A 68 33.22 -6.56 -4.72
CA SER A 68 34.42 -7.01 -5.45
C SER A 68 34.05 -7.68 -6.77
N GLN A 69 34.73 -7.30 -7.86
CA GLN A 69 34.64 -7.97 -9.16
C GLN A 69 35.63 -9.12 -9.30
N ILE A 70 36.60 -9.23 -8.39
CA ILE A 70 37.63 -10.28 -8.40
C ILE A 70 37.72 -11.01 -7.06
N SER A 71 38.23 -12.22 -7.09
CA SER A 71 38.41 -13.03 -5.88
C SER A 71 39.80 -12.80 -5.29
N GLY A 72 39.90 -12.73 -3.97
CA GLY A 72 41.17 -12.63 -3.29
C GLY A 72 41.04 -12.28 -1.81
N LEU A 73 42.17 -12.20 -1.14
CA LEU A 73 42.26 -11.79 0.26
C LEU A 73 42.28 -10.27 0.35
N ILE A 74 41.49 -9.68 1.25
CA ILE A 74 41.60 -8.24 1.56
C ILE A 74 42.84 -8.02 2.42
N VAL A 75 43.81 -7.28 1.90
CA VAL A 75 45.08 -6.99 2.58
C VAL A 75 44.95 -5.74 3.44
N LYS A 76 44.23 -4.72 2.93
CA LYS A 76 44.14 -3.42 3.61
C LYS A 76 42.79 -2.77 3.38
N LEU A 77 42.28 -2.15 4.44
CA LEU A 77 41.07 -1.33 4.42
C LEU A 77 41.44 0.13 4.70
N HIS A 78 40.96 1.04 3.85
CA HIS A 78 41.22 2.48 3.98
C HIS A 78 39.97 3.27 4.37
N ALA A 79 38.80 2.63 4.39
CA ALA A 79 37.54 3.23 4.79
C ALA A 79 36.88 2.40 5.89
N ASP A 80 36.33 3.09 6.88
CA ASP A 80 35.57 2.48 7.97
C ASP A 80 34.15 3.10 8.07
N PHE A 81 33.32 2.58 8.98
CA PHE A 81 31.98 3.10 9.23
C PHE A 81 31.98 4.61 9.48
N ASN A 82 31.04 5.31 8.86
CA ASN A 82 30.86 6.77 8.94
C ASN A 82 32.04 7.61 8.40
N THR A 83 32.99 6.99 7.70
CA THR A 83 34.08 7.72 7.04
C THR A 83 33.54 8.39 5.77
N VAL A 84 33.91 9.67 5.57
CA VAL A 84 33.64 10.39 4.32
C VAL A 84 34.64 9.92 3.26
N VAL A 85 34.13 9.52 2.11
CA VAL A 85 34.92 9.07 0.95
C VAL A 85 34.61 9.92 -0.27
N LYS A 86 35.63 10.16 -1.08
CA LYS A 86 35.50 10.84 -2.37
C LYS A 86 35.38 9.84 -3.51
N LYS A 87 34.82 10.28 -4.64
CA LYS A 87 34.85 9.50 -5.87
C LYS A 87 36.29 9.13 -6.23
N ASP A 88 36.47 7.89 -6.67
CA ASP A 88 37.75 7.25 -7.02
C ASP A 88 38.75 7.07 -5.86
N GLN A 89 38.37 7.43 -4.63
CA GLN A 89 39.17 7.15 -3.44
C GLN A 89 39.26 5.63 -3.21
N ILE A 90 40.47 5.16 -2.90
CA ILE A 90 40.72 3.77 -2.56
C ILE A 90 40.09 3.49 -1.20
N ILE A 91 39.22 2.48 -1.13
CA ILE A 91 38.52 2.07 0.09
C ILE A 91 38.98 0.70 0.60
N ALA A 92 39.43 -0.18 -0.30
CA ALA A 92 39.96 -1.49 0.03
C ALA A 92 40.97 -1.98 -1.02
N GLU A 93 41.90 -2.82 -0.58
CA GLU A 93 42.89 -3.48 -1.44
C GLU A 93 42.83 -4.99 -1.28
N ILE A 94 42.74 -5.68 -2.41
CA ILE A 94 42.85 -7.14 -2.53
C ILE A 94 44.30 -7.50 -2.84
N ASP A 95 44.79 -8.62 -2.31
CA ASP A 95 46.13 -9.13 -2.58
C ASP A 95 46.39 -9.25 -4.09
N PRO A 96 47.27 -8.40 -4.66
CA PRO A 96 47.52 -8.38 -6.08
C PRO A 96 48.62 -9.39 -6.48
N ALA A 97 49.18 -10.19 -5.57
CA ALA A 97 50.35 -11.03 -5.85
C ALA A 97 50.12 -11.98 -7.04
N THR A 98 49.00 -12.69 -7.05
CA THR A 98 48.65 -13.63 -8.13
C THR A 98 48.34 -12.91 -9.44
N TYR A 99 47.68 -11.75 -9.39
CA TYR A 99 47.34 -10.93 -10.55
C TYR A 99 48.58 -10.26 -11.16
N ARG A 100 49.53 -9.80 -10.35
CA ARG A 100 50.84 -9.29 -10.80
C ARG A 100 51.66 -10.37 -11.50
N GLN A 101 51.63 -11.61 -11.00
CA GLN A 101 52.31 -12.73 -11.65
C GLN A 101 51.68 -13.04 -13.02
N ARG A 102 50.35 -13.03 -13.13
CA ARG A 102 49.65 -13.22 -14.41
C ARG A 102 49.97 -12.12 -15.41
N LEU A 103 50.01 -10.87 -14.97
CA LEU A 103 50.40 -9.74 -15.83
C LEU A 103 51.82 -9.92 -16.38
N ARG A 104 52.79 -10.25 -15.51
CA ARG A 104 54.18 -10.52 -15.93
C ARG A 104 54.28 -11.67 -16.93
N GLN A 105 53.50 -12.74 -16.73
CA GLN A 105 53.46 -13.86 -17.69
C GLN A 105 52.91 -13.40 -19.05
N ALA A 106 51.81 -12.66 -19.06
CA ALA A 106 51.21 -12.13 -20.29
C ALA A 106 52.16 -11.17 -21.02
N GLU A 107 52.88 -10.32 -20.29
CA GLU A 107 53.89 -9.40 -20.83
C GLU A 107 55.06 -10.16 -21.48
N ALA A 108 55.53 -11.25 -20.85
CA ALA A 108 56.57 -12.10 -21.41
C ALA A 108 56.11 -12.80 -22.70
N ASP A 109 54.88 -13.31 -22.73
CA ASP A 109 54.28 -13.94 -23.91
C ASP A 109 54.10 -12.93 -25.06
N LEU A 110 53.71 -11.69 -24.73
CA LEU A 110 53.61 -10.59 -25.68
C LEU A 110 54.99 -10.23 -26.25
N ALA A 111 56.02 -10.11 -25.40
CA ALA A 111 57.37 -9.81 -25.84
C ALA A 111 57.90 -10.87 -26.81
N SER A 112 57.68 -12.16 -26.51
CA SER A 112 58.03 -13.28 -27.39
C SER A 112 57.30 -13.19 -28.74
N THR A 113 55.99 -12.99 -28.71
CA THR A 113 55.16 -12.90 -29.92
C THR A 113 55.51 -11.68 -30.76
N LYS A 114 55.84 -10.55 -30.13
CA LYS A 114 56.29 -9.32 -30.79
C LYS A 114 57.63 -9.53 -31.50
N ALA A 115 58.56 -10.27 -30.89
CA ALA A 115 59.82 -10.63 -31.54
C ALA A 115 59.59 -11.54 -32.76
N SER A 116 58.73 -12.55 -32.64
CA SER A 116 58.35 -13.42 -33.77
C SER A 116 57.64 -12.65 -34.89
N ASN A 117 56.74 -11.73 -34.54
CA ASN A 117 56.05 -10.88 -35.49
C ASN A 117 57.02 -9.95 -36.22
N ARG A 118 57.98 -9.34 -35.51
CA ARG A 118 59.00 -8.51 -36.13
C ARG A 118 59.86 -9.30 -37.13
N LEU A 119 60.22 -10.53 -36.79
CA LEU A 119 60.93 -11.42 -37.71
C LEU A 119 60.09 -11.71 -38.97
N GLN A 120 58.80 -12.00 -38.80
CA GLN A 120 57.90 -12.26 -39.92
C GLN A 120 57.72 -11.02 -40.81
N GLN A 121 57.58 -9.82 -40.22
CA GLN A 121 57.53 -8.56 -40.96
C GLN A 121 58.78 -8.37 -41.83
N LEU A 122 59.97 -8.52 -41.25
CA LEU A 122 61.23 -8.37 -41.98
C LEU A 122 61.36 -9.38 -43.13
N ASN A 123 60.93 -10.62 -42.91
CA ASN A 123 60.94 -11.64 -43.96
C ASN A 123 59.96 -11.30 -45.09
N THR A 124 58.73 -10.89 -44.76
CA THR A 124 57.73 -10.48 -45.76
C THR A 124 58.16 -9.23 -46.52
N GLU A 125 58.76 -8.24 -45.86
CA GLU A 125 59.36 -7.06 -46.49
C GLU A 125 60.43 -7.46 -47.50
N ARG A 126 61.37 -8.34 -47.10
CA ARG A 126 62.41 -8.87 -48.00
C ARG A 126 61.82 -9.63 -49.19
N THR A 127 60.83 -10.49 -48.97
CA THR A 127 60.16 -11.22 -50.05
C THR A 127 59.42 -10.28 -51.00
N ARG A 128 58.79 -9.21 -50.49
CA ARG A 128 58.11 -8.20 -51.31
C ARG A 128 59.10 -7.45 -52.20
N GLU A 129 60.28 -7.08 -51.69
CA GLU A 129 61.34 -6.45 -52.48
C GLU A 129 61.89 -7.38 -53.58
N LEU A 130 62.05 -8.67 -53.28
CA LEU A 130 62.49 -9.66 -54.26
C LEU A 130 61.41 -9.93 -55.32
N ALA A 131 60.14 -9.94 -54.94
CA ALA A 131 59.00 -10.13 -55.84
C ALA A 131 58.88 -8.97 -56.83
N ALA A 132 59.12 -7.74 -56.38
CA ALA A 132 59.17 -6.55 -57.24
C ALA A 132 60.28 -6.62 -58.31
N LYS A 133 61.35 -7.39 -58.03
CA LYS A 133 62.45 -7.68 -58.97
C LYS A 133 62.22 -8.97 -59.76
N SER A 134 61.06 -9.61 -59.64
CA SER A 134 60.72 -10.91 -60.25
C SER A 134 61.68 -12.05 -59.86
N LEU A 135 62.27 -12.00 -58.66
CA LEU A 135 63.23 -12.99 -58.15
C LEU A 135 62.59 -14.10 -57.29
N VAL A 136 61.30 -13.98 -56.98
CA VAL A 136 60.50 -14.98 -56.23
C VAL A 136 59.14 -15.18 -56.90
N THR A 137 58.49 -16.32 -56.65
CA THR A 137 57.18 -16.63 -57.23
C THR A 137 56.05 -15.86 -56.52
N ARG A 138 54.90 -15.66 -57.20
CA ARG A 138 53.70 -15.07 -56.56
C ARG A 138 53.22 -15.90 -55.36
N GLN A 139 53.30 -17.23 -55.46
CA GLN A 139 52.93 -18.13 -54.38
C GLN A 139 53.77 -17.91 -53.12
N GLU A 140 55.07 -17.67 -53.26
CA GLU A 140 55.96 -17.35 -52.12
C GLU A 140 55.59 -16.01 -51.46
N LEU A 141 55.24 -15.00 -52.26
CA LEU A 141 54.76 -13.72 -51.74
C LEU A 141 53.45 -13.89 -50.97
N ASP A 142 52.46 -14.57 -51.56
CA ASP A 142 51.15 -14.81 -50.95
C ASP A 142 51.31 -15.60 -49.62
N GLN A 143 52.22 -16.57 -49.58
CA GLN A 143 52.53 -17.33 -48.36
C GLN A 143 53.16 -16.44 -47.29
N ALA A 144 54.10 -15.57 -47.65
CA ALA A 144 54.73 -14.64 -46.72
C ALA A 144 53.74 -13.60 -46.17
N GLU A 145 52.81 -13.12 -46.99
CA GLU A 145 51.74 -12.21 -46.56
C GLU A 145 50.71 -12.90 -45.66
N ALA A 146 50.33 -14.15 -45.97
CA ALA A 146 49.44 -14.94 -45.11
C ALA A 146 50.06 -15.21 -43.72
N LEU A 147 51.35 -15.55 -43.67
CA LEU A 147 52.08 -15.76 -42.41
C LEU A 147 52.20 -14.45 -41.60
N LEU A 148 52.43 -13.32 -42.27
CA LEU A 148 52.42 -12.01 -41.60
C LEU A 148 51.04 -11.70 -41.03
N ALA A 149 49.96 -11.92 -41.79
CA ALA A 149 48.60 -11.73 -41.32
C ALA A 149 48.28 -12.62 -40.10
N GLN A 150 48.69 -13.89 -40.12
CA GLN A 150 48.56 -14.81 -38.99
C GLN A 150 49.34 -14.33 -37.76
N SER A 151 50.56 -13.85 -37.96
CA SER A 151 51.40 -13.32 -36.89
C SER A 151 50.81 -12.04 -36.29
N ASN A 152 50.25 -11.15 -37.12
CA ASN A 152 49.56 -9.94 -36.65
C ASN A 152 48.31 -10.29 -35.81
N ALA A 153 47.52 -11.28 -36.25
CA ALA A 153 46.39 -11.77 -35.45
C ALA A 153 46.83 -12.38 -34.11
N SER A 154 47.97 -13.07 -34.10
CA SER A 154 48.55 -13.62 -32.88
C SER A 154 49.04 -12.52 -31.93
N LEU A 155 49.65 -11.45 -32.48
CA LEU A 155 50.07 -10.28 -31.71
C LEU A 155 48.87 -9.62 -31.03
N LEU A 156 47.81 -9.31 -31.78
CA LEU A 156 46.58 -8.72 -31.25
C LEU A 156 45.97 -9.55 -30.11
N THR A 157 45.99 -10.88 -30.25
CA THR A 157 45.49 -11.79 -29.21
C THR A 157 46.30 -11.69 -27.92
N ARG A 158 47.63 -11.56 -28.03
CA ARG A 158 48.52 -11.40 -26.86
C ARG A 158 48.44 -10.01 -26.25
N GLU A 159 48.25 -8.97 -27.06
CA GLU A 159 47.98 -7.62 -26.57
C GLU A 159 46.70 -7.57 -25.75
N ALA A 160 45.60 -8.17 -26.25
CA ALA A 160 44.35 -8.30 -25.51
C ALA A 160 44.51 -9.10 -24.21
N SER A 161 45.38 -10.12 -24.21
CA SER A 161 45.69 -10.89 -22.99
C SER A 161 46.39 -10.05 -21.92
N VAL A 162 47.32 -9.16 -22.30
CA VAL A 162 47.98 -8.22 -21.38
C VAL A 162 46.97 -7.21 -20.85
N GLU A 163 46.12 -6.67 -21.72
CA GLU A 163 45.07 -5.73 -21.32
C GLU A 163 44.11 -6.35 -20.30
N ASN A 164 43.65 -7.57 -20.54
CA ASN A 164 42.80 -8.30 -19.58
C ASN A 164 43.48 -8.50 -18.23
N ALA A 165 44.75 -8.93 -18.22
CA ALA A 165 45.51 -9.11 -16.98
C ALA A 165 45.71 -7.77 -16.23
N ASN A 166 45.87 -6.66 -16.96
CA ASN A 166 46.00 -5.33 -16.38
C ASN A 166 44.67 -4.83 -15.79
N VAL A 167 43.54 -5.08 -16.46
CA VAL A 167 42.20 -4.77 -15.94
C VAL A 167 41.93 -5.55 -14.64
N ASP A 168 42.28 -6.83 -14.61
CA ASP A 168 42.13 -7.64 -13.40
C ASP A 168 43.01 -7.14 -12.25
N LEU A 169 44.24 -6.71 -12.55
CA LEU A 169 45.13 -6.08 -11.56
C LEU A 169 44.56 -4.74 -11.06
N ALA A 170 43.99 -3.91 -11.94
CA ALA A 170 43.35 -2.65 -11.56
C ALA A 170 42.14 -2.89 -10.64
N ARG A 171 41.37 -3.97 -10.88
CA ARG A 171 40.25 -4.40 -10.03
C ARG A 171 40.68 -4.89 -8.64
N CYS A 172 41.97 -5.16 -8.39
CA CYS A 172 42.48 -5.42 -7.04
C CYS A 172 42.35 -4.21 -6.11
N THR A 173 42.29 -2.99 -6.67
CA THR A 173 42.08 -1.77 -5.91
C THR A 173 40.61 -1.37 -5.99
N ILE A 174 39.89 -1.51 -4.88
CA ILE A 174 38.47 -1.15 -4.82
C ILE A 174 38.37 0.34 -4.50
N ARG A 175 37.64 1.06 -5.35
CA ARG A 175 37.45 2.51 -5.28
C ARG A 175 35.98 2.86 -5.07
N SER A 176 35.73 4.03 -4.47
CA SER A 176 34.37 4.55 -4.35
C SER A 176 33.86 5.09 -5.70
N PRO A 177 32.66 4.69 -6.18
CA PRO A 177 32.09 5.21 -7.42
C PRO A 177 31.48 6.61 -7.26
N ILE A 178 31.18 7.04 -6.03
CA ILE A 178 30.54 8.32 -5.70
C ILE A 178 31.23 8.99 -4.51
N ASP A 179 31.13 10.31 -4.41
CA ASP A 179 31.40 11.02 -3.15
C ASP A 179 30.28 10.71 -2.15
N GLY A 180 30.62 10.48 -0.88
CA GLY A 180 29.63 10.11 0.13
C GLY A 180 30.20 9.67 1.47
N ILE A 181 29.35 9.07 2.30
CA ILE A 181 29.69 8.51 3.61
C ILE A 181 29.43 7.01 3.58
N VAL A 182 30.37 6.24 4.12
CA VAL A 182 30.21 4.78 4.30
C VAL A 182 29.19 4.51 5.40
N ILE A 183 28.02 3.98 5.03
CA ILE A 183 26.96 3.62 5.99
C ILE A 183 27.21 2.23 6.58
N SER A 184 27.64 1.30 5.73
CA SER A 184 27.83 -0.10 6.10
C SER A 184 29.13 -0.64 5.52
N LYS A 185 29.78 -1.50 6.30
CA LYS A 185 30.97 -2.27 5.94
C LYS A 185 30.71 -3.73 6.31
N GLN A 186 30.74 -4.61 5.33
CA GLN A 186 30.49 -6.06 5.49
C GLN A 186 31.77 -6.90 5.35
N THR A 187 32.93 -6.25 5.43
CA THR A 187 34.22 -6.88 5.21
C THR A 187 35.29 -6.39 6.18
N GLU A 188 36.29 -7.25 6.40
CA GLU A 188 37.41 -7.03 7.33
C GLU A 188 38.73 -7.40 6.66
N GLU A 189 39.83 -6.85 7.18
CA GLU A 189 41.18 -7.23 6.74
C GLU A 189 41.42 -8.71 7.04
N GLY A 190 42.02 -9.44 6.09
CA GLY A 190 42.21 -10.89 6.20
C GLY A 190 40.98 -11.72 5.80
N LYS A 191 39.85 -11.11 5.44
CA LYS A 191 38.70 -11.82 4.87
C LYS A 191 38.94 -12.11 3.38
N THR A 192 38.65 -13.34 2.96
CA THR A 192 38.67 -13.72 1.55
C THR A 192 37.34 -13.39 0.90
N VAL A 193 37.37 -12.56 -0.15
CA VAL A 193 36.22 -12.28 -1.00
C VAL A 193 36.25 -13.21 -2.20
N ALA A 194 35.10 -13.82 -2.50
CA ALA A 194 34.90 -14.62 -3.70
C ALA A 194 33.95 -13.87 -4.63
N ALA A 195 34.46 -13.45 -5.79
CA ALA A 195 33.64 -12.96 -6.89
C ALA A 195 32.94 -14.16 -7.54
N SER A 196 31.82 -14.58 -6.94
CA SER A 196 30.93 -15.63 -7.46
C SER A 196 29.80 -15.01 -8.29
N LEU A 197 28.80 -15.82 -8.71
CA LEU A 197 27.59 -15.35 -9.41
C LEU A 197 26.86 -14.20 -8.67
N ASN A 198 27.05 -14.09 -7.35
CA ASN A 198 26.67 -12.92 -6.57
C ASN A 198 27.96 -12.24 -6.07
N ALA A 199 28.22 -11.03 -6.55
CA ALA A 199 29.31 -10.20 -6.02
C ALA A 199 28.92 -9.76 -4.60
N PRO A 200 29.67 -10.14 -3.54
CA PRO A 200 29.34 -9.72 -2.19
C PRO A 200 29.52 -8.21 -2.08
N THR A 201 28.54 -7.54 -1.48
CA THR A 201 28.60 -6.12 -1.13
C THR A 201 29.62 -5.95 -0.01
N LEU A 202 30.65 -5.14 -0.23
CA LEU A 202 31.68 -4.86 0.78
C LEU A 202 31.37 -3.60 1.56
N PHE A 203 30.88 -2.58 0.85
CA PHE A 203 30.54 -1.29 1.42
C PHE A 203 29.22 -0.78 0.82
N THR A 204 28.44 -0.08 1.62
CA THR A 204 27.30 0.72 1.14
C THR A 204 27.64 2.19 1.40
N ILE A 205 27.68 2.98 0.33
CA ILE A 205 28.06 4.40 0.37
C ILE A 205 26.84 5.24 0.02
N ALA A 206 26.46 6.18 0.88
CA ALA A 206 25.43 7.17 0.56
C ALA A 206 26.04 8.51 0.18
N ASN A 207 25.49 9.14 -0.85
CA ASN A 207 26.00 10.40 -1.38
C ASN A 207 25.84 11.57 -0.40
N ASP A 208 24.62 11.81 0.05
CA ASP A 208 24.28 12.93 0.91
C ASP A 208 23.22 12.50 1.93
N LEU A 209 23.52 12.67 3.21
CA LEU A 209 22.60 12.40 4.32
C LEU A 209 21.72 13.61 4.65
N ALA A 210 22.00 14.78 4.08
CA ALA A 210 21.16 15.96 4.22
C ALA A 210 19.87 15.86 3.40
N LYS A 211 19.87 15.06 2.33
CA LYS A 211 18.67 14.72 1.55
C LYS A 211 18.35 13.26 1.76
N MET A 212 17.22 13.01 2.42
CA MET A 212 16.74 11.67 2.73
C MET A 212 15.43 11.43 1.99
N GLN A 213 15.06 10.18 1.88
CA GLN A 213 13.73 9.79 1.41
C GLN A 213 13.13 8.77 2.36
N ILE A 214 11.81 8.80 2.53
CA ILE A 214 11.08 7.74 3.22
C ILE A 214 10.44 6.86 2.17
N THR A 215 10.69 5.56 2.26
CA THR A 215 9.93 4.54 1.53
C THR A 215 8.79 4.09 2.43
N ALA A 216 7.62 4.74 2.29
CA ALA A 216 6.44 4.46 3.11
C ALA A 216 5.55 3.40 2.45
N ALA A 217 5.13 2.39 3.20
CA ALA A 217 4.19 1.36 2.77
C ALA A 217 2.76 1.81 3.08
N VAL A 218 2.03 2.27 2.05
CA VAL A 218 0.63 2.69 2.15
C VAL A 218 -0.27 1.51 1.78
N ALA A 219 -1.33 1.26 2.54
CA ALA A 219 -2.27 0.18 2.26
C ALA A 219 -3.07 0.43 0.97
N GLU A 220 -3.46 -0.66 0.27
CA GLU A 220 -4.29 -0.59 -0.94
C GLU A 220 -5.60 0.19 -0.74
N ALA A 221 -6.20 0.11 0.45
CA ALA A 221 -7.44 0.83 0.75
C ALA A 221 -7.29 2.36 0.70
N ASP A 222 -6.10 2.88 0.99
CA ASP A 222 -5.87 4.32 1.19
C ASP A 222 -5.07 4.98 0.05
N ILE A 223 -4.37 4.19 -0.77
CA ILE A 223 -3.50 4.69 -1.85
C ILE A 223 -4.24 5.53 -2.89
N GLY A 224 -5.54 5.26 -3.11
CA GLY A 224 -6.35 5.98 -4.10
C GLY A 224 -6.51 7.48 -3.81
N SER A 225 -6.33 7.91 -2.55
CA SER A 225 -6.39 9.33 -2.16
C SER A 225 -5.02 10.02 -2.13
N VAL A 226 -3.93 9.25 -2.24
CA VAL A 226 -2.56 9.77 -2.17
C VAL A 226 -2.12 10.23 -3.55
N GLN A 227 -1.64 11.46 -3.65
CA GLN A 227 -1.17 12.07 -4.89
C GLN A 227 0.24 12.64 -4.73
N GLN A 228 0.92 12.84 -5.85
CA GLN A 228 2.22 13.52 -5.87
C GLN A 228 2.07 14.97 -5.37
N ALA A 229 3.15 15.52 -4.80
CA ALA A 229 3.22 16.86 -4.20
C ALA A 229 2.35 17.10 -2.95
N GLN A 230 1.75 16.06 -2.36
CA GLN A 230 1.08 16.19 -1.06
C GLN A 230 2.08 16.44 0.07
N SER A 231 1.67 17.28 1.03
CA SER A 231 2.46 17.55 2.23
C SER A 231 2.32 16.42 3.24
N VAL A 232 3.45 16.02 3.80
CA VAL A 232 3.56 14.91 4.73
C VAL A 232 4.13 15.42 6.04
N THR A 233 3.52 15.00 7.15
CA THR A 233 4.12 15.12 8.47
C THR A 233 4.52 13.73 8.94
N PHE A 234 5.72 13.58 9.48
CA PHE A 234 6.16 12.29 10.02
C PHE A 234 6.91 12.47 11.32
N THR A 235 6.91 11.41 12.12
CA THR A 235 7.76 11.27 13.30
C THR A 235 8.63 10.05 13.12
N VAL A 236 9.77 10.00 13.80
CA VAL A 236 10.64 8.82 13.82
C VAL A 236 10.69 8.28 15.24
N ASP A 237 10.82 6.97 15.39
CA ASP A 237 10.80 6.32 16.71
C ASP A 237 11.91 6.85 17.65
N ALA A 238 13.03 7.29 17.07
CA ALA A 238 14.12 7.92 17.81
C ALA A 238 13.78 9.33 18.35
N PHE A 239 12.80 10.01 17.75
CA PHE A 239 12.39 11.38 18.10
C PHE A 239 10.84 11.52 18.09
N PRO A 240 10.12 10.86 19.01
CA PRO A 240 8.66 10.80 18.98
C PRO A 240 8.00 12.17 19.23
N ASN A 241 8.68 13.07 19.95
CA ASN A 241 8.17 14.41 20.28
C ASN A 241 8.50 15.48 19.22
N ARG A 242 9.15 15.10 18.11
CA ARG A 242 9.53 16.03 17.04
C ARG A 242 8.85 15.63 15.74
N ASN A 243 8.02 16.54 15.24
CA ASN A 243 7.40 16.40 13.94
C ASN A 243 8.35 16.93 12.86
N PHE A 244 8.56 16.13 11.84
CA PHE A 244 9.28 16.50 10.64
C PHE A 244 8.30 16.62 9.49
N THR A 245 8.68 17.39 8.47
CA THR A 245 7.86 17.60 7.28
C THR A 245 8.58 17.04 6.06
N GLY A 246 7.81 16.55 5.10
CA GLY A 246 8.29 16.03 3.83
C GLY A 246 7.23 16.22 2.75
N GLN A 247 7.57 15.85 1.52
CA GLN A 247 6.65 15.92 0.38
C GLN A 247 6.64 14.61 -0.39
N VAL A 248 5.47 14.19 -0.86
CA VAL A 248 5.34 13.02 -1.72
C VAL A 248 5.93 13.33 -3.09
N THR A 249 7.04 12.67 -3.44
CA THR A 249 7.67 12.80 -4.76
C THR A 249 7.03 11.85 -5.76
N GLN A 250 6.81 10.60 -5.34
CA GLN A 250 6.34 9.56 -6.25
C GLN A 250 5.58 8.48 -5.49
N VAL A 251 4.50 7.99 -6.08
CA VAL A 251 3.82 6.76 -5.67
C VAL A 251 4.22 5.66 -6.65
N ARG A 252 4.71 4.52 -6.17
CA ARG A 252 5.07 3.38 -7.03
C ARG A 252 3.80 2.65 -7.44
N ASN A 253 3.69 2.30 -8.72
CA ASN A 253 2.54 1.56 -9.24
C ASN A 253 2.64 0.04 -9.00
N ALA A 254 3.83 -0.46 -8.65
CA ALA A 254 4.03 -1.87 -8.36
C ALA A 254 3.68 -2.16 -6.89
N PRO A 255 2.71 -3.06 -6.61
CA PRO A 255 2.38 -3.43 -5.26
C PRO A 255 3.47 -4.32 -4.65
N LYS A 256 3.62 -4.23 -3.32
CA LYS A 256 4.41 -5.16 -2.51
C LYS A 256 3.50 -5.91 -1.54
N MET A 257 3.69 -7.21 -1.48
CA MET A 257 3.03 -8.08 -0.50
C MET A 257 3.87 -8.12 0.76
N ALA A 258 3.38 -7.51 1.84
CA ALA A 258 4.00 -7.57 3.16
C ALA A 258 3.01 -8.21 4.12
N SER A 259 3.34 -9.38 4.68
CA SER A 259 2.48 -10.09 5.65
C SER A 259 1.05 -10.32 5.16
N ASN A 260 0.87 -10.73 3.89
CA ASN A 260 -0.42 -10.90 3.22
C ASN A 260 -1.27 -9.61 3.07
N VAL A 261 -0.69 -8.44 3.30
CA VAL A 261 -1.31 -7.13 3.03
C VAL A 261 -0.69 -6.54 1.76
N VAL A 262 -1.54 -6.12 0.82
CA VAL A 262 -1.13 -5.40 -0.39
C VAL A 262 -0.81 -3.96 0.00
N THR A 263 0.43 -3.55 -0.25
CA THR A 263 0.90 -2.19 0.02
C THR A 263 1.55 -1.57 -1.21
N TYR A 264 1.45 -0.25 -1.33
CA TYR A 264 2.09 0.52 -2.39
C TYR A 264 3.16 1.42 -1.75
N GLU A 265 4.37 1.35 -2.29
CA GLU A 265 5.47 2.17 -1.80
C GLU A 265 5.33 3.60 -2.29
N THR A 266 5.24 4.53 -1.35
CA THR A 266 5.23 5.97 -1.61
C THR A 266 6.56 6.55 -1.18
N ILE A 267 7.24 7.19 -2.13
CA ILE A 267 8.54 7.86 -1.94
C ILE A 267 8.29 9.30 -1.52
N ILE A 268 8.81 9.65 -0.36
CA ILE A 268 8.61 10.95 0.27
C ILE A 268 9.97 11.59 0.46
N SER A 269 10.20 12.77 -0.12
CA SER A 269 11.42 13.52 0.06
C SER A 269 11.45 14.21 1.42
N VAL A 270 12.58 14.13 2.10
CA VAL A 270 12.82 14.65 3.45
C VAL A 270 14.12 15.43 3.50
N ASP A 271 14.04 16.66 3.99
CA ASP A 271 15.23 17.48 4.28
C ASP A 271 15.75 17.17 5.70
N ASN A 272 17.00 16.71 5.80
CA ASN A 272 17.72 16.39 7.03
C ASN A 272 18.90 17.35 7.26
N ARG A 273 18.63 18.66 7.28
CA ARG A 273 19.67 19.70 7.46
C ARG A 273 20.44 19.56 8.78
N ASP A 274 19.82 18.97 9.80
CA ASP A 274 20.42 18.77 11.12
C ASP A 274 21.31 17.51 11.19
N LEU A 275 21.34 16.66 10.15
CA LEU A 275 22.02 15.36 10.13
C LEU A 275 21.67 14.44 11.31
N LYS A 276 20.51 14.66 11.94
CA LYS A 276 20.03 13.86 13.08
C LYS A 276 19.36 12.57 12.63
N LEU A 277 18.71 12.61 11.47
CA LEU A 277 18.08 11.44 10.90
C LEU A 277 19.15 10.56 10.25
N ARG A 278 19.06 9.24 10.46
CA ARG A 278 20.00 8.27 9.90
C ARG A 278 19.28 7.30 8.97
N PRO A 279 19.94 6.80 7.91
CA PRO A 279 19.40 5.71 7.12
C PRO A 279 19.05 4.51 7.99
N GLY A 280 17.97 3.83 7.65
CA GLY A 280 17.46 2.67 8.37
C GLY A 280 16.46 2.96 9.48
N MET A 281 16.22 4.23 9.84
CA MET A 281 15.23 4.60 10.87
C MET A 281 13.79 4.32 10.40
N THR A 282 12.95 3.81 11.30
CA THR A 282 11.51 3.67 11.07
C THR A 282 10.81 5.02 11.27
N ALA A 283 10.01 5.42 10.30
CA ALA A 283 9.22 6.63 10.30
C ALA A 283 7.72 6.31 10.29
N ASN A 284 6.97 6.97 11.18
CA ASN A 284 5.51 6.99 11.17
C ASN A 284 5.05 8.21 10.39
N VAL A 285 4.43 7.95 9.25
CA VAL A 285 4.11 8.92 8.22
C VAL A 285 2.62 9.23 8.26
N SER A 286 2.29 10.52 8.23
CA SER A 286 0.93 11.05 8.13
C SER A 286 0.84 11.93 6.88
N ILE A 287 0.24 11.38 5.83
CA ILE A 287 0.05 12.06 4.54
C ILE A 287 -1.26 12.83 4.59
N ILE A 288 -1.23 14.15 4.38
CA ILE A 288 -2.43 14.98 4.37
C ILE A 288 -3.04 14.92 2.96
N VAL A 289 -4.12 14.16 2.79
CA VAL A 289 -4.78 13.98 1.48
C VAL A 289 -5.84 15.04 1.20
N ALA A 290 -6.48 15.56 2.25
CA ALA A 290 -7.41 16.68 2.14
C ALA A 290 -7.41 17.52 3.41
N SER A 291 -7.48 18.84 3.26
CA SER A 291 -7.66 19.79 4.37
C SER A 291 -8.82 20.71 4.05
N ARG A 292 -9.68 20.94 5.04
CA ARG A 292 -10.76 21.93 5.02
C ARG A 292 -10.67 22.78 6.28
N GLU A 293 -10.67 24.08 6.09
CA GLU A 293 -10.59 25.05 7.17
C GLU A 293 -11.97 25.67 7.45
N ASN A 294 -12.27 25.94 8.72
CA ASN A 294 -13.51 26.60 9.16
C ASN A 294 -14.82 25.92 8.71
N THR A 295 -14.84 24.58 8.64
CA THR A 295 -16.04 23.81 8.26
C THR A 295 -16.86 23.37 9.46
N LEU A 296 -18.16 23.12 9.26
CA LEU A 296 -19.01 22.53 10.29
C LEU A 296 -18.56 21.09 10.53
N ARG A 297 -18.24 20.76 11.78
CA ARG A 297 -17.80 19.41 12.16
C ARG A 297 -18.88 18.70 12.97
N VAL A 298 -19.13 17.46 12.59
CA VAL A 298 -20.00 16.54 13.30
C VAL A 298 -19.18 15.39 13.90
N PRO A 299 -19.29 15.08 15.20
CA PRO A 299 -18.64 13.89 15.76
C PRO A 299 -19.16 12.62 15.07
N ASN A 300 -18.25 11.74 14.64
CA ASN A 300 -18.58 10.53 13.90
C ASN A 300 -19.50 9.57 14.71
N SER A 301 -19.47 9.67 16.04
CA SER A 301 -20.39 8.96 16.94
C SER A 301 -21.87 9.27 16.64
N SER A 302 -22.21 10.51 16.30
CA SER A 302 -23.58 10.90 15.96
C SER A 302 -24.11 10.27 14.67
N LEU A 303 -23.22 9.91 13.73
CA LEU A 303 -23.58 9.27 12.46
C LEU A 303 -23.98 7.80 12.63
N ARG A 304 -23.68 7.19 13.79
CA ARG A 304 -23.89 5.76 14.07
C ARG A 304 -24.97 5.51 15.11
N VAL A 305 -25.64 6.55 15.60
CA VAL A 305 -26.66 6.42 16.64
C VAL A 305 -27.88 5.70 16.08
N ARG A 306 -28.26 4.59 16.73
CA ARG A 306 -29.55 3.94 16.53
C ARG A 306 -30.46 4.26 17.71
N LEU A 307 -31.63 4.83 17.44
CA LEU A 307 -32.61 5.08 18.49
C LEU A 307 -33.28 3.77 18.90
N PRO A 308 -33.66 3.60 20.17
CA PRO A 308 -34.48 2.48 20.62
C PRO A 308 -35.82 2.45 19.85
N GLU A 309 -36.34 1.25 19.56
CA GLU A 309 -37.56 1.06 18.75
C GLU A 309 -38.76 1.85 19.27
N ALA A 310 -38.87 2.05 20.59
CA ALA A 310 -39.94 2.83 21.23
C ALA A 310 -39.94 4.32 20.85
N VAL A 311 -38.76 4.92 20.61
CA VAL A 311 -38.63 6.33 20.19
C VAL A 311 -38.71 6.43 18.67
N ALA A 312 -38.15 5.45 17.95
CA ALA A 312 -38.27 5.35 16.49
C ALA A 312 -39.74 5.19 16.05
N ALA A 313 -40.55 4.40 16.77
CA ALA A 313 -41.98 4.22 16.52
C ALA A 313 -42.80 5.51 16.76
N LYS A 314 -42.45 6.31 17.79
CA LYS A 314 -43.08 7.61 18.05
C LYS A 314 -42.70 8.67 17.01
N LEU A 315 -41.47 8.63 16.49
CA LEU A 315 -41.06 9.47 15.35
C LEU A 315 -41.80 9.07 14.06
N ALA A 316 -41.91 7.77 13.78
CA ALA A 316 -42.60 7.28 12.58
C ALA A 316 -44.08 7.71 12.55
N ALA A 317 -44.75 7.74 13.70
CA ALA A 317 -46.13 8.21 13.85
C ALA A 317 -46.33 9.72 13.63
N THR A 318 -45.26 10.52 13.58
CA THR A 318 -45.30 11.99 13.43
C THR A 318 -44.84 12.46 12.04
N SER A 319 -44.47 11.55 11.15
CA SER A 319 -44.10 11.86 9.76
C SER A 319 -45.37 11.99 8.89
N PRO A 320 -45.58 13.06 8.10
CA PRO A 320 -46.64 13.07 7.11
C PRO A 320 -46.28 12.09 5.98
N THR A 321 -47.11 11.05 5.84
CA THR A 321 -47.09 10.06 4.76
C THR A 321 -47.09 10.73 3.37
N PRO A 322 -46.14 10.42 2.46
CA PRO A 322 -46.36 10.65 1.03
C PRO A 322 -47.38 9.63 0.52
N ALA A 323 -48.31 10.11 -0.31
CA ALA A 323 -49.46 9.39 -0.81
C ALA A 323 -49.14 8.02 -1.43
N ALA A 324 -50.09 7.12 -1.23
CA ALA A 324 -50.11 5.73 -1.63
C ALA A 324 -49.92 5.48 -3.14
N GLY A 325 -49.19 4.40 -3.45
CA GLY A 325 -49.10 3.84 -4.80
C GLY A 325 -48.48 2.45 -4.81
N ALA A 326 -49.34 1.43 -4.93
CA ALA A 326 -49.13 0.08 -5.48
C ALA A 326 -48.34 -0.99 -4.67
N ALA A 327 -49.15 -1.83 -4.00
CA ALA A 327 -49.20 -3.30 -4.04
C ALA A 327 -47.90 -4.13 -3.93
N SER A 328 -47.84 -4.93 -2.86
CA SER A 328 -47.01 -6.14 -2.73
C SER A 328 -47.93 -7.37 -2.77
N PRO A 329 -47.57 -8.48 -3.45
CA PRO A 329 -48.11 -9.79 -3.12
C PRO A 329 -47.19 -10.54 -2.15
N ALA A 330 -47.81 -11.52 -1.50
CA ALA A 330 -47.39 -12.23 -0.31
C ALA A 330 -46.29 -13.28 -0.52
N ALA A 331 -45.54 -13.56 0.55
CA ALA A 331 -44.69 -14.73 0.72
C ALA A 331 -45.49 -15.93 1.28
N PRO A 332 -45.04 -17.19 1.07
CA PRO A 332 -45.42 -18.28 1.94
C PRO A 332 -44.24 -18.83 2.77
N THR A 333 -44.51 -18.89 4.08
CA THR A 333 -44.22 -19.90 5.11
C THR A 333 -43.16 -20.98 4.85
N VAL A 334 -42.24 -21.08 5.81
CA VAL A 334 -41.34 -22.21 6.07
C VAL A 334 -41.93 -23.17 7.11
N ALA A 335 -41.84 -24.49 6.88
CA ALA A 335 -41.81 -25.49 7.96
C ALA A 335 -41.23 -26.86 7.52
N ALA A 336 -40.32 -27.36 8.38
CA ALA A 336 -40.06 -28.77 8.75
C ALA A 336 -39.26 -29.73 7.83
N ALA A 337 -37.97 -29.88 8.20
CA ALA A 337 -37.23 -31.10 8.61
C ALA A 337 -37.42 -32.46 7.89
N ALA A 338 -36.29 -33.08 7.47
CA ALA A 338 -35.74 -34.36 7.96
C ALA A 338 -34.59 -34.91 7.06
N THR A 339 -33.62 -35.56 7.68
CA THR A 339 -32.41 -36.23 7.11
C THR A 339 -32.69 -37.74 6.80
N PRO A 340 -31.72 -38.55 6.31
CA PRO A 340 -31.45 -39.03 4.93
C PRO A 340 -31.78 -40.56 4.75
N PRO A 341 -31.33 -41.35 3.72
CA PRO A 341 -29.91 -41.75 3.51
C PRO A 341 -29.47 -42.10 2.05
N ALA A 342 -28.14 -42.27 1.91
CA ALA A 342 -27.34 -43.18 1.06
C ALA A 342 -27.72 -43.48 -0.42
N GLY A 343 -26.73 -43.37 -1.33
CA GLY A 343 -26.75 -44.09 -2.61
C GLY A 343 -25.83 -43.53 -3.71
N GLU A 344 -24.65 -44.13 -3.83
CA GLU A 344 -23.89 -44.40 -5.06
C GLU A 344 -23.34 -43.26 -5.98
N ARG A 345 -22.00 -43.23 -6.04
CA ARG A 345 -21.18 -42.65 -7.13
C ARG A 345 -20.97 -43.69 -8.24
N PRO A 346 -20.82 -43.25 -9.50
CA PRO A 346 -19.89 -43.87 -10.44
C PRO A 346 -18.79 -42.89 -10.93
N PRO A 347 -17.72 -43.40 -11.57
CA PRO A 347 -16.38 -42.84 -11.45
C PRO A 347 -16.03 -41.87 -12.59
N ARG A 348 -15.09 -40.95 -12.33
CA ARG A 348 -14.39 -40.22 -13.40
C ARG A 348 -12.99 -40.80 -13.57
N GLU A 349 -12.81 -41.33 -14.77
CA GLU A 349 -11.63 -41.88 -15.39
C GLU A 349 -10.60 -40.80 -15.72
N ASN A 350 -9.33 -41.21 -15.71
CA ASN A 350 -8.14 -40.40 -15.99
C ASN A 350 -8.14 -39.83 -17.42
N ALA A 351 -7.70 -38.58 -17.56
CA ALA A 351 -6.85 -38.13 -18.67
C ALA A 351 -6.22 -36.76 -18.37
N SER A 352 -4.88 -36.74 -18.29
CA SER A 352 -4.04 -35.61 -18.74
C SER A 352 -3.42 -36.03 -20.09
N PRO A 353 -2.70 -35.18 -20.86
CA PRO A 353 -2.53 -33.72 -20.84
C PRO A 353 -2.77 -33.08 -22.25
N GLY A 354 -2.83 -31.75 -22.37
CA GLY A 354 -2.63 -31.10 -23.68
C GLY A 354 -3.24 -29.71 -23.91
N GLU A 355 -2.34 -28.77 -24.20
CA GLU A 355 -2.49 -27.63 -25.12
C GLU A 355 -3.35 -26.40 -24.78
N GLY A 356 -2.72 -25.25 -25.07
CA GLY A 356 -3.17 -23.91 -24.73
C GLY A 356 -4.40 -23.45 -25.49
N GLY A 357 -5.28 -22.75 -24.78
CA GLY A 357 -6.44 -22.07 -25.34
C GLY A 357 -6.63 -20.72 -24.66
N GLY A 358 -6.45 -19.65 -25.44
CA GLY A 358 -6.66 -18.27 -25.00
C GLY A 358 -8.05 -18.06 -24.40
N ARG A 359 -8.07 -17.45 -23.21
CA ARG A 359 -9.28 -17.01 -22.53
C ARG A 359 -10.02 -15.98 -23.39
N ARG A 360 -11.10 -16.41 -24.06
CA ARG A 360 -12.11 -15.54 -24.68
C ARG A 360 -12.83 -14.76 -23.57
N GLY A 361 -12.27 -13.62 -23.17
CA GLY A 361 -12.97 -12.61 -22.39
C GLY A 361 -14.02 -11.94 -23.27
N GLY A 362 -15.29 -12.26 -23.04
CA GLY A 362 -16.42 -11.62 -23.71
C GLY A 362 -16.60 -10.16 -23.25
N MET A 363 -17.07 -9.32 -24.18
CA MET A 363 -17.27 -7.86 -24.09
C MET A 363 -18.18 -7.38 -22.95
N LEU A 364 -19.04 -8.25 -22.42
CA LEU A 364 -19.74 -8.00 -21.17
C LEU A 364 -19.18 -8.97 -20.14
N GLY A 365 -18.94 -8.47 -18.92
CA GLY A 365 -18.45 -9.27 -17.81
C GLY A 365 -19.22 -10.58 -17.64
N ALA A 366 -18.65 -11.53 -16.89
CA ALA A 366 -19.18 -12.88 -16.75
C ALA A 366 -20.66 -12.94 -16.29
N ASP A 367 -21.20 -11.86 -15.74
CA ASP A 367 -22.55 -11.73 -15.19
C ASP A 367 -23.61 -11.22 -16.18
N ALA A 368 -23.27 -10.99 -17.45
CA ALA A 368 -24.24 -10.48 -18.43
C ALA A 368 -25.20 -11.56 -18.92
N THR A 369 -26.50 -11.25 -18.82
CA THR A 369 -27.57 -12.12 -19.30
C THR A 369 -27.49 -12.33 -20.82
N PRO A 370 -27.98 -13.47 -21.36
CA PRO A 370 -27.98 -13.75 -22.79
C PRO A 370 -28.62 -12.62 -23.63
N GLU A 371 -29.71 -12.03 -23.13
CA GLU A 371 -30.39 -10.91 -23.77
C GLU A 371 -29.55 -9.62 -23.83
N GLN A 372 -28.79 -9.31 -22.79
CA GLN A 372 -27.90 -8.15 -22.78
C GLN A 372 -26.76 -8.31 -23.79
N ARG A 373 -26.29 -9.54 -24.00
CA ARG A 373 -25.24 -9.85 -24.99
C ARG A 373 -25.76 -9.73 -26.42
N GLU A 374 -27.02 -10.10 -26.66
CA GLU A 374 -27.66 -9.93 -27.96
C GLU A 374 -27.94 -8.45 -28.26
N LYS A 375 -28.48 -7.70 -27.28
CA LYS A 375 -28.70 -6.26 -27.41
C LYS A 375 -27.39 -5.49 -27.62
N ALA A 376 -26.30 -5.87 -26.95
CA ALA A 376 -24.99 -5.28 -27.19
C ALA A 376 -24.41 -5.62 -28.57
N ARG A 377 -24.66 -6.83 -29.10
CA ARG A 377 -24.29 -7.20 -30.48
C ARG A 377 -25.08 -6.42 -31.52
N ALA A 378 -26.37 -6.15 -31.26
CA ALA A 378 -27.18 -5.30 -32.13
C ALA A 378 -26.63 -3.87 -32.18
N VAL A 379 -26.26 -3.29 -31.03
CA VAL A 379 -25.62 -1.97 -30.96
C VAL A 379 -24.25 -1.97 -31.66
N MET A 380 -23.49 -3.07 -31.60
CA MET A 380 -22.21 -3.17 -32.34
C MET A 380 -22.42 -3.19 -33.85
N ALA A 381 -23.41 -3.95 -34.33
CA ALA A 381 -23.76 -4.00 -35.75
C ALA A 381 -24.25 -2.63 -36.26
N GLU A 382 -24.99 -1.89 -35.43
CA GLU A 382 -25.53 -0.55 -35.74
C GLU A 382 -24.42 0.51 -35.87
N VAL A 383 -23.35 0.41 -35.08
CA VAL A 383 -22.18 1.31 -35.15
C VAL A 383 -21.15 0.83 -36.20
N GLY A 384 -21.43 -0.29 -36.88
CA GLY A 384 -20.54 -0.86 -37.90
C GLY A 384 -19.28 -1.51 -37.33
N ILE A 385 -19.29 -1.93 -36.06
CA ILE A 385 -18.15 -2.56 -35.39
C ILE A 385 -18.30 -4.08 -35.46
N THR A 386 -17.56 -4.72 -36.37
CA THR A 386 -17.42 -6.18 -36.41
C THR A 386 -16.38 -6.69 -35.41
N ASN A 387 -15.33 -5.90 -35.14
CA ASN A 387 -14.26 -6.27 -34.21
C ASN A 387 -13.82 -5.07 -33.37
N PHE A 388 -13.97 -5.18 -32.04
CA PHE A 388 -13.71 -4.06 -31.14
C PHE A 388 -12.24 -3.60 -31.14
N ARG A 389 -11.29 -4.47 -31.52
CA ARG A 389 -9.86 -4.16 -31.61
C ARG A 389 -9.51 -3.24 -32.78
N GLU A 390 -10.28 -3.29 -33.86
CA GLU A 390 -10.04 -2.54 -35.11
C GLU A 390 -10.95 -1.29 -35.21
N ALA A 391 -11.90 -1.13 -34.29
CA ALA A 391 -12.78 0.03 -34.23
C ALA A 391 -12.00 1.34 -33.96
N THR A 392 -12.35 2.38 -34.69
CA THR A 392 -11.80 3.74 -34.50
C THR A 392 -12.23 4.33 -33.15
N PRO A 393 -11.48 5.32 -32.61
CA PRO A 393 -11.82 5.97 -31.33
C PRO A 393 -13.25 6.54 -31.32
N GLU A 394 -13.68 7.16 -32.42
CA GLU A 394 -15.02 7.73 -32.57
C GLU A 394 -16.12 6.66 -32.58
N GLN A 395 -15.91 5.55 -33.29
CA GLN A 395 -16.84 4.41 -33.30
C GLN A 395 -16.98 3.80 -31.90
N ARG A 396 -15.89 3.69 -31.14
CA ARG A 396 -15.94 3.18 -29.76
C ARG A 396 -16.70 4.11 -28.83
N GLU A 397 -16.61 5.42 -29.02
CA GLU A 397 -17.38 6.39 -28.25
C GLU A 397 -18.86 6.41 -28.63
N GLN A 398 -19.19 6.33 -29.92
CA GLN A 398 -20.56 6.18 -30.38
C GLN A 398 -21.21 4.90 -29.84
N PHE A 399 -20.48 3.78 -29.88
CA PHE A 399 -20.93 2.53 -29.26
C PHE A 399 -21.14 2.67 -27.75
N ARG A 400 -20.19 3.28 -27.03
CA ARG A 400 -20.31 3.50 -25.59
C ARG A 400 -21.53 4.38 -25.26
N ARG A 401 -21.78 5.41 -26.06
CA ARG A 401 -22.91 6.32 -25.88
C ARG A 401 -24.24 5.61 -26.09
N LEU A 402 -24.37 4.83 -27.16
CA LEU A 402 -25.58 4.04 -27.44
C LEU A 402 -25.82 2.92 -26.42
N MET A 403 -24.75 2.33 -25.89
CA MET A 403 -24.84 1.36 -24.80
C MET A 403 -25.36 1.97 -23.50
N VAL A 404 -24.95 3.21 -23.18
CA VAL A 404 -25.45 3.95 -22.00
C VAL A 404 -26.90 4.41 -22.23
N GLU A 405 -27.21 4.93 -23.41
CA GLU A 405 -28.57 5.40 -23.78
C GLU A 405 -29.60 4.26 -23.73
N ARG A 406 -29.21 3.05 -24.13
CA ARG A 406 -30.06 1.85 -24.06
C ARG A 406 -29.98 1.11 -22.72
N GLY A 407 -29.31 1.68 -21.71
CA GLY A 407 -29.21 1.12 -20.35
C GLY A 407 -28.43 -0.19 -20.24
N LEU A 408 -27.61 -0.52 -21.24
CA LEU A 408 -26.80 -1.75 -21.32
C LEU A 408 -25.39 -1.58 -20.73
N ALA A 409 -24.97 -0.34 -20.48
CA ALA A 409 -23.74 -0.01 -19.76
C ALA A 409 -23.98 1.16 -18.78
N PRO A 410 -23.37 1.14 -17.59
CA PRO A 410 -23.41 2.29 -16.69
C PRO A 410 -22.68 3.48 -17.32
N ALA A 411 -23.23 4.70 -17.15
CA ALA A 411 -22.56 5.93 -17.56
C ALA A 411 -21.23 6.09 -16.80
N PRO A 412 -20.15 6.57 -17.45
CA PRO A 412 -18.92 6.87 -16.74
C PRO A 412 -19.18 7.97 -15.71
N ALA A 413 -18.77 7.76 -14.47
CA ALA A 413 -18.81 8.78 -13.43
C ALA A 413 -17.91 9.96 -13.85
N ALA A 414 -18.41 11.19 -13.70
CA ALA A 414 -17.66 12.39 -14.05
C ALA A 414 -16.43 12.54 -13.12
N PRO A 415 -15.27 12.98 -13.63
CA PRO A 415 -14.09 13.17 -12.80
C PRO A 415 -14.29 14.38 -11.88
N GLY A 416 -14.28 14.15 -10.56
CA GLY A 416 -14.34 15.19 -9.53
C GLY A 416 -15.58 15.17 -8.62
N GLU A 417 -16.48 14.19 -8.77
CA GLU A 417 -17.63 14.08 -7.88
C GLU A 417 -17.18 13.52 -6.52
N VAL A 418 -17.03 14.41 -5.53
CA VAL A 418 -16.88 14.03 -4.13
C VAL A 418 -18.04 13.13 -3.78
N THR A 419 -17.78 11.90 -3.34
CA THR A 419 -18.82 10.95 -2.92
C THR A 419 -19.56 11.55 -1.73
N VAL A 420 -20.63 12.30 -1.99
CA VAL A 420 -21.42 12.94 -0.95
C VAL A 420 -22.24 11.85 -0.27
N ILE A 421 -21.75 11.35 0.85
CA ILE A 421 -22.45 10.33 1.62
C ILE A 421 -23.56 11.04 2.39
N THR A 422 -24.81 10.75 2.03
CA THR A 422 -25.96 11.23 2.80
C THR A 422 -26.14 10.32 4.01
N ARG A 423 -26.14 10.90 5.21
CA ARG A 423 -26.39 10.18 6.47
C ARG A 423 -27.50 10.88 7.26
N THR A 424 -28.27 10.13 8.02
CA THR A 424 -29.30 10.70 8.91
C THR A 424 -28.72 10.89 10.30
N VAL A 425 -28.84 12.09 10.85
CA VAL A 425 -28.46 12.45 12.21
C VAL A 425 -29.69 12.94 12.96
N TYR A 426 -29.70 12.78 14.27
CA TYR A 426 -30.81 13.17 15.12
C TYR A 426 -30.49 14.47 15.85
N ARG A 427 -31.22 15.53 15.51
CA ARG A 427 -31.12 16.86 16.14
C ARG A 427 -32.12 16.97 17.28
N LEU A 428 -31.71 17.54 18.40
CA LEU A 428 -32.60 17.91 19.50
C LEU A 428 -32.98 19.38 19.36
N PRO A 429 -34.25 19.71 19.08
CA PRO A 429 -34.68 21.10 18.98
C PRO A 429 -34.50 21.81 20.33
N GLY A 430 -33.79 22.94 20.34
CA GLY A 430 -33.54 23.75 21.54
C GLY A 430 -32.52 23.17 22.54
N GLY A 431 -31.93 21.99 22.27
CA GLY A 431 -30.98 21.33 23.18
C GLY A 431 -31.63 20.59 24.36
N ASP A 432 -32.96 20.50 24.39
CA ASP A 432 -33.69 19.80 25.44
C ASP A 432 -33.48 18.28 25.34
N LYS A 433 -32.80 17.68 26.32
CA LYS A 433 -32.47 16.25 26.37
C LYS A 433 -33.68 15.32 26.54
N THR A 434 -34.87 15.89 26.74
CA THR A 434 -36.14 15.16 26.91
C THR A 434 -37.08 15.33 25.71
N ALA A 435 -36.72 16.18 24.74
CA ALA A 435 -37.49 16.39 23.53
C ALA A 435 -37.35 15.21 22.56
N LEU A 436 -38.37 15.00 21.72
CA LEU A 436 -38.30 14.00 20.66
C LEU A 436 -37.23 14.42 19.63
N PRO A 437 -36.24 13.57 19.35
CA PRO A 437 -35.24 13.85 18.34
C PRO A 437 -35.87 14.03 16.95
N GLN A 438 -35.36 14.96 16.16
CA GLN A 438 -35.76 15.17 14.77
C GLN A 438 -34.73 14.51 13.84
N PRO A 439 -35.15 13.64 12.90
CA PRO A 439 -34.24 13.07 11.91
C PRO A 439 -33.91 14.15 10.87
N VAL A 440 -32.64 14.43 10.71
CA VAL A 440 -32.11 15.39 9.74
C VAL A 440 -31.16 14.65 8.82
N SER A 441 -31.44 14.66 7.52
CA SER A 441 -30.54 14.11 6.51
C SER A 441 -29.45 15.12 6.22
N ILE A 442 -28.20 14.70 6.39
CA ILE A 442 -27.02 15.54 6.23
C ILE A 442 -26.10 14.98 5.17
N LYS A 443 -25.44 15.88 4.45
CA LYS A 443 -24.41 15.53 3.48
C LYS A 443 -23.06 15.65 4.16
N VAL A 444 -22.33 14.55 4.22
CA VAL A 444 -21.05 14.47 4.93
C VAL A 444 -19.91 14.43 3.92
N GLY A 445 -18.87 15.22 4.18
CA GLY A 445 -17.65 15.33 3.39
C GLY A 445 -16.48 14.55 3.99
N ILE A 446 -15.29 15.16 4.00
CA ILE A 446 -14.08 14.51 4.50
C ILE A 446 -14.18 14.19 5.99
N THR A 447 -13.46 13.18 6.47
CA THR A 447 -13.40 12.81 7.88
C THR A 447 -11.97 12.60 8.34
N ASP A 448 -11.69 13.02 9.58
CA ASP A 448 -10.42 12.79 10.27
C ASP A 448 -10.46 11.52 11.17
N GLY A 449 -11.54 10.74 11.07
CA GLY A 449 -11.81 9.55 11.89
C GLY A 449 -12.60 9.82 13.18
N ILE A 450 -12.50 11.03 13.74
CA ILE A 450 -13.17 11.46 14.98
C ILE A 450 -14.38 12.34 14.67
N THR A 451 -14.20 13.27 13.74
CA THR A 451 -15.18 14.21 13.23
C THR A 451 -15.27 14.12 11.71
N SER A 452 -16.43 14.51 11.17
CA SER A 452 -16.66 14.58 9.74
C SER A 452 -17.15 15.97 9.38
N GLU A 453 -16.81 16.43 8.18
CA GLU A 453 -17.30 17.68 7.61
C GLU A 453 -18.80 17.56 7.27
N VAL A 454 -19.59 18.54 7.67
CA VAL A 454 -20.98 18.69 7.20
C VAL A 454 -21.00 19.70 6.07
N ILE A 455 -21.39 19.23 4.88
CA ILE A 455 -21.53 20.05 3.68
C ILE A 455 -22.91 20.74 3.68
N ASP A 456 -23.95 20.01 4.09
CA ASP A 456 -25.34 20.48 4.04
C ASP A 456 -26.22 19.76 5.09
N GLY A 457 -27.27 20.44 5.54
CA GLY A 457 -28.32 19.91 6.42
C GLY A 457 -28.26 20.29 7.90
N LEU A 458 -27.17 20.91 8.40
CA LEU A 458 -27.06 21.35 9.81
C LEU A 458 -26.49 22.77 9.91
N ALA A 459 -26.88 23.48 10.97
CA ALA A 459 -26.38 24.82 11.27
C ALA A 459 -25.38 24.82 12.44
N GLU A 460 -24.60 25.89 12.54
CA GLU A 460 -23.74 26.13 13.70
C GLU A 460 -24.59 26.33 14.96
N GLY A 461 -24.25 25.65 16.05
CA GLY A 461 -25.01 25.69 17.30
C GLY A 461 -26.11 24.63 17.44
N ASP A 462 -26.41 23.87 16.39
CA ASP A 462 -27.36 22.75 16.49
C ASP A 462 -26.85 21.68 17.47
N VAL A 463 -27.76 21.16 18.31
CA VAL A 463 -27.46 20.10 19.28
C VAL A 463 -27.85 18.74 18.70
N ILE A 464 -26.87 17.89 18.50
CA ILE A 464 -27.03 16.55 17.90
C ILE A 464 -26.76 15.45 18.91
N ILE A 465 -27.46 14.33 18.75
CA ILE A 465 -27.28 13.15 19.60
C ILE A 465 -26.04 12.39 19.14
N THR A 466 -25.12 12.14 20.07
CA THR A 466 -23.89 11.35 19.86
C THR A 466 -23.98 9.94 20.43
N GLY A 467 -24.97 9.65 21.27
CA GLY A 467 -25.23 8.33 21.81
C GLY A 467 -26.36 8.31 22.85
N LEU A 468 -26.73 7.12 23.29
CA LEU A 468 -27.60 6.93 24.46
C LEU A 468 -26.73 6.99 25.71
N ALA A 469 -27.08 7.82 26.67
CA ALA A 469 -26.49 7.76 28.00
C ALA A 469 -27.05 6.53 28.70
N ALA A 470 -26.17 5.65 29.19
CA ALA A 470 -26.59 4.53 30.01
C ALA A 470 -27.31 5.07 31.25
N VAL A 471 -28.50 4.53 31.53
CA VAL A 471 -29.19 4.76 32.81
C VAL A 471 -28.32 4.11 33.88
N GLY A 472 -27.52 4.91 34.57
CA GLY A 472 -26.72 4.46 35.69
C GLY A 472 -27.65 4.02 36.82
N ASN A 473 -27.88 2.71 36.96
CA ASN A 473 -28.21 2.17 38.26
C ASN A 473 -26.95 2.29 39.12
N ALA A 474 -26.91 3.34 39.93
CA ALA A 474 -25.99 3.43 41.06
C ALA A 474 -26.39 2.38 42.11
N THR A 475 -25.92 1.15 41.95
CA THR A 475 -25.66 0.24 43.05
C THR A 475 -24.23 -0.22 42.92
N GLY A 476 -23.34 0.40 43.71
CA GLY A 476 -21.97 -0.08 43.85
C GLY A 476 -21.99 -1.50 44.41
N THR A 477 -21.70 -2.48 43.56
CA THR A 477 -21.16 -3.75 44.00
C THR A 477 -19.67 -3.69 43.73
N ALA A 478 -18.88 -3.65 44.80
CA ALA A 478 -17.43 -3.68 44.72
C ALA A 478 -16.97 -4.88 43.86
N PRO A 479 -15.93 -4.72 43.02
CA PRO A 479 -15.37 -5.85 42.31
C PRO A 479 -14.80 -6.85 43.33
N ALA A 480 -15.15 -8.12 43.16
CA ALA A 480 -14.58 -9.21 43.94
C ALA A 480 -13.05 -9.16 43.86
N ALA A 481 -12.39 -9.17 45.02
CA ALA A 481 -10.95 -9.23 45.12
C ALA A 481 -10.42 -10.49 44.42
N ASN A 482 -9.42 -10.32 43.56
CA ASN A 482 -8.66 -11.42 42.95
C ASN A 482 -8.09 -12.33 44.05
N PRO A 483 -8.36 -13.64 44.05
CA PRO A 483 -7.83 -14.57 45.07
C PRO A 483 -6.33 -14.90 44.89
N PHE A 484 -5.64 -14.29 43.92
CA PHE A 484 -4.24 -14.58 43.58
C PHE A 484 -3.29 -13.37 43.69
N GLY A 485 -3.68 -12.28 44.35
CA GLY A 485 -2.80 -11.13 44.59
C GLY A 485 -1.96 -11.30 45.86
N GLY A 486 -0.73 -11.79 45.73
CA GLY A 486 0.24 -11.90 46.83
C GLY A 486 0.60 -10.54 47.45
N GLN A 487 0.71 -10.52 48.79
CA GLN A 487 1.09 -9.35 49.59
C GLN A 487 2.47 -8.80 49.18
N ARG A 488 2.52 -7.51 48.83
CA ARG A 488 3.77 -6.75 48.84
C ARG A 488 4.08 -6.32 50.28
N ARG A 489 5.20 -6.78 50.82
CA ARG A 489 5.80 -6.22 52.04
C ARG A 489 6.51 -4.90 51.68
N PHE A 490 6.44 -3.97 52.64
CA PHE A 490 7.10 -2.66 52.64
C PHE A 490 8.61 -2.75 52.43
#